data_AF-A0A925XNI3-F1
#
_entry.id   AF-A0A925XNI3-F1
#
_cell.length_a   1.000
_cell.length_b   1.000
_cell.length_c   1.000
_cell.angle_alpha   90.00
_cell.angle_beta   90.00
_cell.angle_gamma   90.00
#
_symmetry.space_group_name_H-M   'P 1'
#
loop_
_entity.id
_entity.type
_entity.pdbx_description
1 polymer ?
#
loop_
_entity_poly.entity_id
_entity_poly.type
_entity_poly.pdbx_seq_one_letter_code
_entity_poly.pdbx_strand_id
1 'polypeptide(L)'
;MSVITCRSNVLRGVRELSKRRPMEALYNYLGGATGSWRVTDVTTRSGPPLKHVTHIEVVNGQLDRLPSGTAWVLRGVVSNTRYVTHEERSQLESRQPTLNRIEASCAALIPIR
;
A
#
# COMPACT_ATOMS: atom_id res chain seq x y z
N MET A 1 -1.95 9.01 13.20
CA MET A 1 -2.82 8.41 12.17
C MET A 1 -3.13 9.43 11.09
N SER A 2 -2.69 9.17 9.86
CA SER A 2 -3.10 9.92 8.68
C SER A 2 -3.90 9.00 7.77
N VAL A 3 -4.93 9.52 7.10
CA VAL A 3 -5.72 8.81 6.10
C VAL A 3 -5.35 9.41 4.75
N ILE A 4 -4.75 8.60 3.88
CA ILE A 4 -4.39 9.01 2.52
C ILE A 4 -5.30 8.27 1.55
N THR A 5 -6.21 8.99 0.89
CA THR A 5 -7.07 8.41 -0.14
C THR A 5 -6.43 8.55 -1.51
N CYS A 6 -6.59 7.54 -2.34
CA CYS A 6 -5.92 7.44 -3.63
C CYS A 6 -6.86 6.93 -4.71
N ARG A 7 -6.61 7.34 -5.95
CA ARG A 7 -7.22 6.76 -7.14
C ARG A 7 -6.14 6.13 -8.01
N SER A 8 -6.43 4.94 -8.51
CA SER A 8 -5.54 4.20 -9.40
C SER A 8 -5.45 4.91 -10.75
N ASN A 9 -4.26 5.07 -11.29
CA ASN A 9 -4.06 5.76 -12.57
C ASN A 9 -4.22 4.81 -13.78
N VAL A 10 -5.20 3.90 -13.72
CA VAL A 10 -5.33 2.70 -14.60
C VAL A 10 -5.67 3.09 -16.05
N LEU A 11 -4.65 3.54 -16.75
CA LEU A 11 -4.36 3.22 -18.15
C LEU A 11 -3.00 2.49 -18.27
N ARG A 12 -2.28 2.26 -17.17
CA ARG A 12 -1.07 1.43 -17.16
C ARG A 12 -1.31 0.25 -16.24
N GLY A 13 -1.37 -0.93 -16.85
CA GLY A 13 -1.43 -2.19 -16.14
C GLY A 13 -0.39 -2.21 -15.02
N VAL A 14 -0.82 -2.68 -13.86
CA VAL A 14 0.08 -3.08 -12.78
C VAL A 14 1.17 -3.89 -13.43
N ARG A 15 2.40 -3.36 -13.48
CA ARG A 15 3.55 -4.15 -13.92
C ARG A 15 3.71 -5.22 -12.86
N GLU A 16 3.14 -6.39 -13.16
CA GLU A 16 3.35 -7.61 -12.40
C GLU A 16 4.81 -8.01 -12.66
N LEU A 17 5.73 -7.36 -11.96
CA LEU A 17 7.13 -7.69 -11.99
C LEU A 17 7.32 -8.97 -11.21
N SER A 18 7.28 -10.06 -11.97
CA SER A 18 7.93 -11.33 -11.69
C SER A 18 7.30 -12.13 -10.53
N LYS A 19 6.68 -13.26 -10.90
CA LYS A 19 6.58 -14.47 -10.08
C LYS A 19 7.97 -14.90 -9.60
N ARG A 20 8.51 -14.26 -8.56
CA ARG A 20 9.61 -14.76 -7.75
C ARG A 20 9.02 -15.13 -6.39
N ARG A 21 9.42 -16.31 -5.90
CA ARG A 21 9.02 -16.85 -4.59
C ARG A 21 9.05 -15.74 -3.53
N PRO A 22 8.06 -15.64 -2.62
CA PRO A 22 8.00 -14.56 -1.64
C PRO A 22 9.11 -14.76 -0.60
N MET A 23 10.32 -14.31 -0.92
CA MET A 23 11.41 -14.26 0.03
C MET A 23 11.37 -12.96 0.85
N GLU A 24 10.58 -11.96 0.41
CA GLU A 24 10.45 -10.70 1.12
C GLU A 24 8.98 -10.31 1.29
N ALA A 25 8.45 -10.61 2.48
CA ALA A 25 7.18 -10.09 2.96
C ALA A 25 7.22 -8.56 3.24
N LEU A 26 8.29 -7.89 2.79
CA LEU A 26 8.54 -6.46 2.97
C LEU A 26 7.84 -5.66 1.86
N TYR A 27 7.11 -4.63 2.25
CA TYR A 27 6.47 -3.68 1.36
C TYR A 27 6.88 -2.27 1.72
N ASN A 28 7.22 -1.47 0.71
CA ASN A 28 7.55 -0.07 0.83
C ASN A 28 6.48 0.76 0.16
N TYR A 29 6.00 1.78 0.87
CA TYR A 29 5.05 2.77 0.40
C TYR A 29 5.79 4.09 0.27
N LEU A 30 5.98 4.53 -0.97
CA LEU A 30 6.77 5.70 -1.33
C LEU A 30 5.82 6.84 -1.66
N GLY A 31 5.80 7.88 -0.82
CA GLY A 31 5.09 9.10 -1.14
C GLY A 31 5.99 10.06 -1.89
N GLY A 32 5.58 10.54 -3.06
CA GLY A 32 6.39 11.46 -3.85
C GLY A 32 5.64 12.11 -5.01
N ALA A 33 6.41 12.50 -6.02
CA ALA A 33 5.89 13.12 -7.24
C ALA A 33 5.38 12.10 -8.28
N THR A 34 5.75 10.83 -8.15
CA THR A 34 5.45 9.76 -9.11
C THR A 34 4.94 8.51 -8.40
N GLY A 35 4.12 7.70 -9.09
CA GLY A 35 3.59 6.45 -8.57
C GLY A 35 2.30 6.01 -9.26
N SER A 36 1.91 4.77 -9.01
CA SER A 36 0.74 4.09 -9.59
C SER A 36 -0.58 4.60 -9.01
N TRP A 37 -0.54 5.16 -7.79
CA TRP A 37 -1.70 5.69 -7.07
C TRP A 37 -1.60 7.21 -6.97
N ARG A 38 -2.57 7.93 -7.55
CA ARG A 38 -2.67 9.38 -7.39
C ARG A 38 -3.36 9.68 -6.08
N VAL A 39 -2.77 10.54 -5.25
CA VAL A 39 -3.38 10.99 -3.99
C VAL A 39 -4.53 11.94 -4.30
N THR A 40 -5.69 11.67 -3.69
CA THR A 40 -6.91 12.48 -3.81
C THR A 40 -7.15 13.34 -2.57
N ASP A 41 -6.85 12.83 -1.38
CA ASP A 41 -6.96 13.56 -0.12
C ASP A 41 -5.98 13.01 0.93
N VAL A 42 -5.52 13.87 1.84
CA VAL A 42 -4.72 13.50 3.01
C VAL A 42 -5.26 14.21 4.25
N THR A 43 -5.80 13.43 5.19
CA THR A 43 -6.30 13.95 6.46
C THR A 43 -5.52 13.35 7.63
N THR A 44 -4.83 14.19 8.42
CA THR A 44 -4.18 13.76 9.66
C THR A 44 -5.15 13.84 10.84
N ARG A 45 -5.39 12.71 11.49
CA ARG A 45 -6.28 12.59 12.67
C ARG A 45 -5.53 12.65 13.99
N SER A 46 -4.30 12.14 14.04
CA SER A 46 -3.52 12.11 15.27
C SER A 46 -2.02 12.07 15.00
N GLY A 47 -1.22 12.64 15.90
CA GLY A 47 0.23 12.69 15.77
C GLY A 47 0.72 13.59 14.63
N PRO A 48 2.03 13.53 14.31
CA PRO A 48 2.61 14.37 13.26
C PRO A 48 2.03 14.06 11.88
N PRO A 49 1.73 15.09 11.06
CA PRO A 49 1.25 14.88 9.70
C PRO A 49 2.36 14.32 8.81
N LEU A 50 1.96 13.59 7.77
CA LEU A 50 2.88 13.22 6.69
C LEU A 50 2.98 14.37 5.70
N LYS A 51 4.17 14.59 5.14
CA LYS A 51 4.36 15.60 4.09
C LYS A 51 3.44 15.29 2.90
N HIS A 52 2.76 16.32 2.41
CA HIS A 52 1.87 16.20 1.25
C HIS A 52 2.64 15.73 0.01
N VAL A 53 2.04 14.82 -0.75
CA VAL A 53 2.58 14.20 -1.97
C VAL A 53 1.48 14.03 -3.01
N THR A 54 1.82 13.95 -4.29
CA THR A 54 0.83 13.82 -5.36
C THR A 54 0.57 12.36 -5.73
N HIS A 55 1.53 11.47 -5.48
CA HIS A 55 1.45 10.07 -5.81
C HIS A 55 2.04 9.18 -4.73
N ILE A 56 1.57 7.94 -4.70
CA ILE A 56 2.11 6.84 -3.94
C ILE A 56 2.50 5.71 -4.89
N GLU A 57 3.70 5.18 -4.69
CA GLU A 57 4.16 3.93 -5.29
C GLU A 57 4.28 2.85 -4.21
N VAL A 58 3.91 1.62 -4.55
CA VAL A 58 4.02 0.46 -3.66
C VAL A 58 5.01 -0.52 -4.27
N VAL A 59 6.11 -0.80 -3.56
CA VAL A 59 7.18 -1.69 -4.02
C VAL A 59 7.33 -2.85 -3.06
N ASN A 60 7.24 -4.08 -3.56
CA ASN A 60 7.56 -5.28 -2.80
C ASN A 60 9.08 -5.54 -2.83
N GLY A 61 9.64 -5.89 -1.67
CA GLY A 61 11.05 -6.24 -1.51
C GLY A 61 11.96 -5.09 -1.04
N GLN A 62 13.26 -5.32 -1.03
CA GLN A 62 14.27 -4.30 -0.71
C GLN A 62 14.26 -3.16 -1.75
N LEU A 63 14.59 -1.96 -1.26
CA LEU A 63 14.80 -0.80 -2.11
C LEU A 63 16.30 -0.47 -2.17
N ASP A 64 16.93 -0.74 -3.30
CA ASP A 64 18.34 -0.39 -3.52
C ASP A 64 18.55 1.13 -3.58
N ARG A 65 17.57 1.86 -4.12
CA ARG A 65 17.60 3.32 -4.24
C ARG A 65 16.21 3.92 -4.15
N LEU A 66 16.12 5.08 -3.49
CA LEU A 66 14.90 5.87 -3.47
C LEU A 66 14.72 6.62 -4.80
N PRO A 67 13.54 6.54 -5.44
CA PRO A 67 13.22 7.37 -6.59
C PRO A 67 13.38 8.85 -6.26
N SER A 68 13.91 9.63 -7.21
CA SER A 68 14.01 11.08 -7.09
C SER A 68 12.64 11.70 -6.82
N GLY A 69 12.56 12.62 -5.86
CA GLY A 69 11.29 13.23 -5.47
C GLY A 69 10.45 12.41 -4.48
N THR A 70 11.01 11.34 -3.89
CA THR A 70 10.41 10.67 -2.72
C THR A 70 10.49 11.59 -1.51
N ALA A 71 9.34 11.93 -0.93
CA ALA A 71 9.22 12.78 0.26
C ALA A 71 9.25 11.96 1.55
N TRP A 72 8.70 10.75 1.53
CA TRP A 72 8.69 9.83 2.68
C TRP A 72 8.57 8.39 2.22
N VAL A 73 9.00 7.48 3.10
CA VAL A 73 8.91 6.03 2.92
C VAL A 73 8.31 5.41 4.16
N LEU A 74 7.24 4.64 4.00
CA LEU A 74 6.71 3.77 5.06
C LEU A 74 7.03 2.32 4.69
N ARG A 75 7.44 1.53 5.67
CA ARG A 75 7.81 0.11 5.47
C ARG A 75 6.95 -0.77 6.37
N GLY A 76 6.48 -1.87 5.82
CA GLY A 76 5.70 -2.86 6.56
C GLY A 76 6.06 -4.27 6.13
N VAL A 77 5.87 -5.22 7.04
CA VAL A 77 6.04 -6.65 6.75
C VAL A 77 4.70 -7.37 6.89
N VAL A 78 4.39 -8.27 5.96
CA VAL A 78 3.29 -9.21 6.12
C VAL A 78 3.77 -10.31 7.07
N SER A 79 3.21 -10.34 8.28
CA SER A 79 3.57 -11.30 9.32
C SER A 79 2.50 -12.37 9.47
N ASN A 80 2.74 -13.32 10.37
CA ASN A 80 1.74 -14.29 10.79
C ASN A 80 0.62 -13.62 11.60
N THR A 81 -0.49 -14.34 11.70
CA THR A 81 -1.70 -13.90 12.40
C THR A 81 -1.49 -13.88 13.92
N ARG A 82 -2.00 -12.86 14.60
CA ARG A 82 -1.80 -12.64 16.05
C ARG A 82 -3.05 -12.84 16.90
N TYR A 83 -4.23 -12.55 16.35
CA TYR A 83 -5.48 -12.51 17.13
C TYR A 83 -6.62 -13.36 16.55
N VAL A 84 -6.55 -13.72 15.27
CA VAL A 84 -7.66 -14.40 14.58
C VAL A 84 -7.67 -15.88 14.94
N THR A 85 -8.85 -16.41 15.27
CA THR A 85 -9.07 -17.85 15.48
C THR A 85 -9.16 -18.60 14.15
N HIS A 86 -9.19 -19.93 14.20
CA HIS A 86 -9.33 -20.74 12.99
C HIS A 86 -10.70 -20.54 12.32
N GLU A 87 -11.77 -20.48 13.11
CA GLU A 87 -13.13 -20.28 12.63
C GLU A 87 -13.29 -18.91 11.97
N GLU A 88 -12.76 -17.86 12.61
CA GLU A 88 -12.77 -16.49 12.06
C GLU A 88 -11.99 -16.43 10.75
N ARG A 89 -10.82 -17.06 10.69
CA ARG A 89 -10.01 -17.14 9.48
C ARG A 89 -10.78 -17.80 8.34
N SER A 90 -11.43 -18.94 8.61
CA SER A 90 -12.21 -19.67 7.61
C SER A 90 -13.35 -18.82 7.05
N GLN A 91 -14.03 -18.06 7.92
CA GLN A 91 -15.09 -17.14 7.51
C GLN A 91 -14.56 -16.00 6.64
N LEU A 92 -13.40 -15.42 7.00
CA LEU A 92 -12.76 -14.36 6.21
C LEU A 92 -12.33 -14.87 4.83
N GLU A 93 -11.66 -16.02 4.78
CA GLU A 93 -11.17 -16.63 3.52
C GLU A 93 -12.32 -16.94 2.55
N SER A 94 -13.51 -17.28 3.06
CA SER A 94 -14.69 -17.55 2.22
C SER A 94 -15.31 -16.31 1.57
N ARG A 95 -14.99 -15.09 2.03
CA ARG A 95 -15.66 -13.84 1.63
C ARG A 95 -14.71 -12.76 1.13
N GLN A 96 -13.43 -12.81 1.50
CA GLN A 96 -12.47 -11.76 1.17
C GLN A 96 -12.21 -11.71 -0.34
N PRO A 97 -12.37 -10.54 -0.99
CA PRO A 97 -12.03 -10.41 -2.39
C PRO A 97 -10.51 -10.33 -2.58
N THR A 98 -10.04 -10.66 -3.78
CA THR A 98 -8.64 -10.46 -4.16
C THR A 98 -8.31 -8.98 -4.30
N LEU A 99 -7.02 -8.66 -4.18
CA LEU A 99 -6.47 -7.34 -4.57
C LEU A 99 -6.42 -7.23 -6.10
N ASN A 100 -6.22 -6.01 -6.61
CA ASN A 100 -6.06 -5.71 -8.04
C ASN A 100 -7.27 -6.08 -8.93
N ARG A 101 -8.48 -6.06 -8.36
CA ARG A 101 -9.71 -6.15 -9.15
C ARG A 101 -9.87 -4.91 -10.04
N ILE A 102 -10.36 -5.10 -11.27
CA ILE A 102 -10.41 -4.02 -12.27
C ILE A 102 -11.36 -2.89 -11.85
N GLU A 103 -12.43 -3.24 -11.14
CA GLU A 103 -13.38 -2.28 -10.59
C GLU A 103 -12.85 -1.51 -9.36
N ALA A 104 -11.80 -2.02 -8.69
CA ALA A 104 -11.24 -1.44 -7.48
C ALA A 104 -10.26 -0.29 -7.78
N SER A 105 -10.78 0.80 -8.33
CA SER A 105 -9.99 1.98 -8.75
C SER A 105 -9.69 2.99 -7.64
N CYS A 106 -10.19 2.77 -6.43
CA CYS A 106 -9.97 3.63 -5.26
C CYS A 106 -9.30 2.83 -4.13
N ALA A 107 -8.42 3.48 -3.37
CA ALA A 107 -7.74 2.89 -2.23
C ALA A 107 -7.51 3.91 -1.12
N ALA A 108 -7.19 3.42 0.08
CA ALA A 108 -6.75 4.25 1.19
C ALA A 108 -5.54 3.60 1.90
N LEU A 109 -4.54 4.43 2.24
CA LEU A 109 -3.40 4.06 3.09
C LEU A 109 -3.58 4.74 4.45
N ILE A 110 -3.61 3.94 5.52
CA ILE A 110 -3.91 4.41 6.88
C ILE A 110 -2.83 3.94 7.86
N PRO A 111 -1.71 4.69 8.03
CA PRO A 111 -0.67 4.34 8.99
C PRO A 111 -1.16 4.56 10.43
N ILE A 112 -0.98 3.54 11.27
CA ILE A 112 -1.37 3.52 12.69
C ILE A 112 -0.12 3.25 13.54
N ARG A 113 -0.04 3.93 14.69
CA ARG A 113 0.95 3.71 15.75
C ARG A 113 0.20 3.60 17.07
#